data_AF-A0A1Q3TG11-F1
#
_entry.id   AF-A0A1Q3TG11-F1
#
_cell.length_a   1.000
_cell.length_b   1.000
_cell.length_c   1.000
_cell.angle_alpha   90.00
_cell.angle_beta   90.00
_cell.angle_gamma   90.00
#
_symmetry.space_group_name_H-M   'P 1'
#
loop_
_entity.id
_entity.type
_entity.pdbx_description
1 polymer ?
#
loop_
_entity_poly.entity_id
_entity_poly.type
_entity_poly.pdbx_seq_one_letter_code
_entity_poly.pdbx_strand_id
1 'polypeptide(L)'
;MYPRIFAGLIVLSGSLLIFLSACQKDNSQNTTHLKVHLTDNPYNATEVNVDIKEVNVKLDGVDSANWVSLNTQAGVYNLLDFQNGLDTLLAQGIVPTGNLKEIRFVLGSDNSITIDSVNYPLTIPSGSESGLKIKVDKPLRASLDSLVIDFDAAMSIFQTGKDDFKLKPVLKVK
;
A
#
# COMPACT_ATOMS: atom_id res chain seq x y z
N MET A 1 -42.21 82.31 13.09
CA MET A 1 -42.18 82.27 14.57
C MET A 1 -41.23 81.15 15.00
N TYR A 2 -39.98 81.50 15.30
CA TYR A 2 -39.02 80.69 16.09
C TYR A 2 -39.20 81.07 17.58
N PRO A 3 -38.60 80.42 18.61
CA PRO A 3 -37.45 79.49 18.66
C PRO A 3 -37.84 78.12 19.28
N ARG A 4 -36.97 77.18 19.69
CA ARG A 4 -35.53 77.17 20.03
C ARG A 4 -34.79 75.93 19.48
N ILE A 5 -33.46 75.96 19.66
CA ILE A 5 -32.49 74.89 19.39
C ILE A 5 -32.24 74.12 20.70
N PHE A 6 -31.93 72.82 20.63
CA PHE A 6 -31.03 72.18 21.60
C PHE A 6 -30.05 71.26 20.86
N ALA A 7 -28.76 71.56 21.01
CA ALA A 7 -27.66 70.72 20.55
C ALA A 7 -27.07 69.98 21.77
N GLY A 8 -26.57 68.75 21.62
CA GLY A 8 -26.08 68.01 22.79
C GLY A 8 -25.50 66.61 22.56
N LEU A 9 -24.27 66.57 22.04
CA LEU A 9 -23.26 65.50 22.16
C LEU A 9 -23.49 64.07 21.63
N ILE A 10 -22.35 63.58 21.12
CA ILE A 10 -22.02 62.22 20.69
C ILE A 10 -21.54 61.39 21.91
N VAL A 11 -21.91 60.11 21.98
CA VAL A 11 -21.04 59.07 22.53
C VAL A 11 -20.98 57.89 21.56
N LEU A 12 -19.75 57.49 21.23
CA LEU A 12 -19.40 56.49 20.23
C LEU A 12 -18.99 55.18 20.93
N SER A 13 -19.76 54.11 20.74
CA SER A 13 -19.35 52.72 21.05
C SER A 13 -20.39 51.75 20.47
N GLY A 14 -20.07 50.68 19.74
CA GLY A 14 -18.75 50.16 19.38
C GLY A 14 -18.86 48.91 18.51
N SER A 15 -19.66 48.97 17.44
CA SER A 15 -19.94 47.81 16.58
C SER A 15 -18.95 47.70 15.42
N LEU A 16 -17.78 47.10 15.68
CA LEU A 16 -16.88 46.64 14.63
C LEU A 16 -16.72 45.12 14.68
N LEU A 17 -17.39 44.45 13.75
CA LEU A 17 -17.28 43.01 13.51
C LEU A 17 -15.86 42.71 13.02
N ILE A 18 -15.00 42.23 13.92
CA ILE A 18 -13.72 41.64 13.52
C ILE A 18 -14.03 40.24 12.99
N PHE A 19 -13.98 40.12 11.67
CA PHE A 19 -14.16 38.85 10.96
C PHE A 19 -13.16 37.81 11.48
N LEU A 20 -13.65 36.60 11.73
CA LEU A 20 -12.83 35.46 12.05
C LEU A 20 -11.96 35.14 10.83
N SER A 21 -10.66 35.46 10.89
CA SER A 21 -9.66 34.91 9.99
C SER A 21 -9.47 33.41 10.28
N ALA A 22 -10.46 32.62 9.86
CA ALA A 22 -10.29 31.20 9.65
C ALA A 22 -9.37 31.02 8.43
N CYS A 23 -8.06 31.10 8.67
CA CYS A 23 -7.09 30.52 7.75
C CYS A 23 -7.35 29.02 7.69
N GLN A 24 -8.19 28.60 6.75
CA GLN A 24 -8.04 27.27 6.17
C GLN A 24 -6.63 27.23 5.60
N LYS A 25 -5.72 26.63 6.36
CA LYS A 25 -4.47 26.17 5.82
C LYS A 25 -4.84 25.02 4.91
N ASP A 26 -5.12 25.34 3.65
CA ASP A 26 -5.16 24.40 2.54
C ASP A 26 -3.77 23.80 2.41
N ASN A 27 -3.50 22.85 3.30
CA ASN A 27 -2.38 21.95 3.23
C ASN A 27 -2.78 21.01 2.09
N SER A 28 -2.56 21.44 0.84
CA SER A 28 -2.59 20.59 -0.34
C SER A 28 -1.46 19.57 -0.20
N GLN A 29 -1.69 18.58 0.65
CA GLN A 29 -0.87 17.41 0.81
C GLN A 29 -0.75 16.82 -0.59
N ASN A 30 0.44 16.91 -1.19
CA ASN A 30 0.68 16.22 -2.44
C ASN A 30 0.37 14.75 -2.20
N THR A 31 -0.42 14.15 -3.09
CA THR A 31 -0.80 12.75 -3.01
C THR A 31 -0.34 12.02 -4.26
N THR A 32 -0.06 10.74 -4.06
CA THR A 32 0.33 9.79 -5.10
C THR A 32 -0.75 8.73 -5.16
N HIS A 33 -1.37 8.55 -6.33
CA HIS A 33 -2.07 7.30 -6.62
C HIS A 33 -1.00 6.24 -6.85
N LEU A 34 -0.80 5.38 -5.85
CA LEU A 34 0.20 4.32 -5.87
C LEU A 34 -0.42 3.05 -6.45
N LYS A 35 0.28 2.41 -7.38
CA LYS A 35 -0.02 1.06 -7.88
C LYS A 35 1.09 0.09 -7.51
N VAL A 36 0.71 -1.13 -7.13
CA VAL A 36 1.60 -2.25 -6.84
C VAL A 36 1.20 -3.40 -7.74
N HIS A 37 2.13 -3.80 -8.60
CA HIS A 37 1.99 -4.90 -9.55
C HIS A 37 2.77 -6.13 -9.06
N LEU A 38 2.36 -7.32 -9.50
CA LEU A 38 2.98 -8.61 -9.17
C LEU A 38 3.51 -9.29 -10.44
N THR A 39 4.73 -9.81 -10.39
CA THR A 39 5.42 -10.57 -11.45
C THR A 39 6.26 -11.69 -10.81
N ASP A 40 6.76 -12.63 -11.61
CA ASP A 40 7.67 -13.70 -11.21
C ASP A 40 8.74 -13.92 -12.30
N ASN A 41 9.80 -14.67 -11.95
CA ASN A 41 10.79 -15.17 -12.90
C ASN A 41 10.53 -16.66 -13.19
N PRO A 42 10.93 -17.20 -14.36
CA PRO A 42 10.68 -18.60 -14.71
C PRO A 42 11.13 -19.62 -13.65
N TYR A 43 10.20 -20.50 -13.25
CA TYR A 43 10.42 -21.60 -12.33
C TYR A 43 9.86 -22.92 -12.89
N ASN A 44 10.50 -24.04 -12.57
CA ASN A 44 10.14 -25.36 -13.09
C ASN A 44 9.10 -26.08 -12.21
N ALA A 45 7.85 -25.60 -12.31
CA ALA A 45 6.65 -26.23 -11.77
C ALA A 45 5.49 -26.04 -12.76
N THR A 46 4.37 -26.73 -12.57
CA THR A 46 3.16 -26.53 -13.38
C THR A 46 2.41 -25.28 -12.92
N GLU A 47 2.27 -25.09 -11.60
CA GLU A 47 1.64 -23.92 -10.98
C GLU A 47 2.30 -23.62 -9.64
N VAL A 48 2.31 -22.34 -9.24
CA VAL A 48 2.67 -21.88 -7.89
C VAL A 48 1.58 -20.92 -7.44
N ASN A 49 0.63 -21.45 -6.68
CA ASN A 49 -0.56 -20.75 -6.23
C ASN A 49 -0.30 -20.10 -4.87
N VAL A 50 -0.40 -18.77 -4.78
CA VAL A 50 -0.21 -18.01 -3.54
C VAL A 50 -1.45 -17.19 -3.21
N ASP A 51 -1.95 -17.37 -2.00
CA ASP A 51 -3.12 -16.68 -1.46
C ASP A 51 -2.73 -15.34 -0.85
N ILE A 52 -3.00 -14.23 -1.56
CA ILE A 52 -2.68 -12.87 -1.13
C ILE A 52 -3.96 -12.20 -0.60
N LYS A 53 -3.93 -11.74 0.65
CA LYS A 53 -5.07 -11.05 1.28
C LYS A 53 -4.93 -9.53 1.31
N GLU A 54 -3.75 -9.00 1.62
CA GLU A 54 -3.55 -7.55 1.75
C GLU A 54 -2.16 -7.10 1.29
N VAL A 55 -2.10 -5.92 0.68
CA VAL A 55 -0.88 -5.14 0.49
C VAL A 55 -0.97 -3.86 1.32
N ASN A 56 -0.05 -3.72 2.25
CA ASN A 56 0.08 -2.58 3.15
C ASN A 56 1.41 -1.85 2.86
N VAL A 57 1.42 -0.52 2.88
CA VAL A 57 2.62 0.29 2.61
C VAL A 57 2.97 1.22 3.78
N LYS A 58 4.23 1.60 3.86
CA LYS A 58 4.76 2.47 4.90
C LYS A 58 5.63 3.58 4.30
N LEU A 59 5.32 4.83 4.63
CA LEU A 59 5.98 6.01 4.09
C LEU A 59 6.67 6.81 5.20
N ASP A 60 7.69 7.58 4.83
CA ASP A 60 8.26 8.62 5.71
C ASP A 60 7.23 9.72 6.02
N GLY A 61 7.27 10.28 7.24
CA GLY A 61 6.49 11.46 7.64
C GLY A 61 5.01 11.20 7.97
N VAL A 62 4.43 10.10 7.50
CA VAL A 62 3.31 9.45 8.19
C VAL A 62 3.87 8.87 9.49
N ASP A 63 3.10 8.94 10.59
CA ASP A 63 3.45 8.37 11.90
C ASP A 63 4.18 7.04 11.72
N SER A 64 5.47 6.97 12.08
CA SER A 64 6.38 5.94 11.54
C SER A 64 6.18 4.53 12.11
N ALA A 65 5.08 4.33 12.85
CA ALA A 65 4.53 3.04 13.24
C ALA A 65 3.37 2.56 12.33
N ASN A 66 2.69 3.48 11.65
CA ASN A 66 1.44 3.24 10.95
C ASN A 66 1.65 2.70 9.54
N TRP A 67 0.84 1.70 9.20
CA TRP A 67 0.73 1.12 7.86
C TRP A 67 -0.49 1.71 7.16
N VAL A 68 -0.38 1.96 5.86
CA VAL A 68 -1.49 2.37 5.01
C VAL A 68 -1.88 1.16 4.16
N SER A 69 -3.09 0.65 4.36
CA SER A 69 -3.63 -0.45 3.54
C SER A 69 -4.00 0.07 2.16
N LEU A 70 -3.56 -0.62 1.11
CA LEU A 70 -4.01 -0.37 -0.26
C LEU A 70 -5.26 -1.18 -0.55
N ASN A 71 -6.09 -0.71 -1.49
CA ASN A 71 -7.18 -1.52 -2.02
C ASN A 71 -6.58 -2.68 -2.81
N THR A 72 -6.60 -3.86 -2.19
CA THR A 72 -5.93 -5.08 -2.67
C THR A 72 -6.95 -5.96 -3.38
N GLN A 73 -6.59 -6.47 -4.55
CA GLN A 73 -7.31 -7.56 -5.20
C GLN A 73 -6.93 -8.85 -4.45
N ALA A 74 -7.68 -9.17 -3.40
CA ALA A 74 -7.41 -10.36 -2.60
C ALA A 74 -7.81 -11.64 -3.37
N GLY A 75 -6.96 -12.65 -3.37
CA GLY A 75 -7.20 -13.89 -4.11
C GLY A 75 -5.98 -14.80 -4.19
N VAL A 76 -6.17 -15.97 -4.80
CA VAL A 76 -5.10 -16.91 -5.12
C VAL A 76 -4.54 -16.58 -6.50
N TYR A 77 -3.23 -16.35 -6.57
CA TYR A 77 -2.50 -16.02 -7.79
C TYR A 77 -1.57 -17.16 -8.16
N ASN A 78 -1.70 -17.72 -9.36
CA ASN A 78 -0.63 -18.54 -9.94
C ASN A 78 0.51 -17.61 -10.37
N LEU A 79 1.62 -17.62 -9.64
CA LEU A 79 2.77 -16.74 -9.91
C LEU A 79 3.33 -16.96 -11.33
N LEU A 80 3.25 -18.20 -11.83
CA LEU A 80 3.82 -18.57 -13.12
C LEU A 80 3.07 -17.95 -14.32
N ASP A 81 1.85 -17.45 -14.12
CA ASP A 81 1.10 -16.68 -15.14
C ASP A 81 1.75 -15.32 -15.43
N PHE A 82 2.53 -14.78 -14.49
CA PHE A 82 3.09 -13.42 -14.53
C PHE A 82 4.59 -13.40 -14.81
N GLN A 83 5.02 -14.25 -15.75
CA GLN A 83 6.42 -14.40 -16.17
C GLN A 83 6.71 -13.69 -17.50
N ASN A 84 7.98 -13.67 -17.91
CA ASN A 84 8.44 -13.17 -19.21
C ASN A 84 8.05 -11.70 -19.52
N GLY A 85 7.93 -10.87 -18.48
CA GLY A 85 7.56 -9.46 -18.60
C GLY A 85 6.05 -9.19 -18.50
N LEU A 86 5.23 -10.20 -18.23
CA LEU A 86 3.86 -10.03 -17.79
C LEU A 86 3.82 -9.66 -16.30
N ASP A 87 2.85 -8.83 -15.93
CA ASP A 87 2.53 -8.51 -14.54
C ASP A 87 1.00 -8.38 -14.36
N THR A 88 0.54 -8.31 -13.12
CA THR A 88 -0.85 -7.99 -12.79
C THR A 88 -0.96 -6.92 -11.72
N LEU A 89 -1.99 -6.07 -11.80
CA LEU A 89 -2.28 -5.06 -10.78
C LEU A 89 -2.83 -5.74 -9.51
N LEU A 90 -1.99 -5.88 -8.50
CA LEU A 90 -2.36 -6.52 -7.24
C LEU A 90 -3.05 -5.56 -6.28
N ALA A 91 -2.57 -4.32 -6.16
CA ALA A 91 -3.15 -3.33 -5.25
C ALA A 91 -2.95 -1.88 -5.71
N GLN A 92 -3.86 -0.99 -5.31
CA GLN A 92 -3.70 0.45 -5.53
C GLN A 92 -4.34 1.29 -4.42
N GLY A 93 -3.89 2.53 -4.25
CA GLY A 93 -4.48 3.46 -3.28
C GLY A 93 -3.89 4.85 -3.34
N ILE A 94 -4.57 5.82 -2.74
CA ILE A 94 -4.06 7.18 -2.60
C ILE A 94 -3.24 7.27 -1.31
N VAL A 95 -1.97 7.63 -1.43
CA VAL A 95 -1.05 7.82 -0.30
C VAL A 95 -0.47 9.25 -0.33
N PRO A 96 0.03 9.79 0.80
CA PRO A 96 0.81 11.02 0.77
C PRO A 96 2.03 10.87 -0.15
N THR A 97 2.32 11.88 -0.97
CA THR A 97 3.56 11.94 -1.74
C THR A 97 4.72 12.13 -0.77
N GLY A 98 5.67 11.20 -0.82
CA GLY A 98 6.78 11.11 0.11
C GLY A 98 7.66 9.95 -0.28
N ASN A 99 8.38 9.39 0.69
CA ASN A 99 9.32 8.29 0.43
C ASN A 99 8.74 6.97 0.95
N LEU A 100 8.55 6.00 0.05
CA LEU A 100 8.03 4.66 0.35
C LEU A 100 9.15 3.80 0.94
N LYS A 101 9.07 3.50 2.23
CA LYS A 101 10.08 2.73 2.95
C LYS A 101 9.88 1.24 2.91
N GLU A 102 8.67 0.78 3.20
CA GLU A 102 8.37 -0.65 3.36
C GLU A 102 7.04 -1.02 2.69
N ILE A 103 6.95 -2.24 2.17
CA ILE A 103 5.72 -2.88 1.72
C ILE A 103 5.56 -4.17 2.52
N ARG A 104 4.35 -4.47 3.00
CA ARG A 104 3.99 -5.70 3.70
C ARG A 104 2.87 -6.41 2.92
N PHE A 105 3.11 -7.68 2.63
CA PHE A 105 2.10 -8.59 2.09
C PHE A 105 1.55 -9.45 3.22
N VAL A 106 0.23 -9.57 3.32
CA VAL A 106 -0.44 -10.56 4.17
C VAL A 106 -0.90 -11.70 3.28
N LEU A 107 -0.40 -12.92 3.56
CA LEU A 107 -0.85 -14.13 2.88
C LEU A 107 -1.93 -14.84 3.70
N GLY A 108 -2.77 -15.59 3.02
CA GLY A 108 -3.70 -16.53 3.64
C GLY A 108 -3.15 -17.96 3.66
N SER A 109 -4.05 -18.92 3.86
CA SER A 109 -3.75 -20.35 3.98
C SER A 109 -3.65 -21.07 2.64
N ASP A 110 -4.29 -20.55 1.60
CA ASP A 110 -4.69 -21.35 0.43
C ASP A 110 -3.58 -21.39 -0.64
N ASN A 111 -2.36 -21.66 -0.18
CA ASN A 111 -1.14 -21.71 -1.00
C ASN A 111 -0.85 -23.15 -1.43
N SER A 112 -0.43 -23.36 -2.68
CA SER A 112 -0.08 -24.69 -3.17
C SER A 112 0.92 -24.66 -4.35
N ILE A 113 1.55 -25.79 -4.64
CA ILE A 113 2.41 -26.00 -5.81
C ILE A 113 1.95 -27.24 -6.56
N THR A 114 1.78 -27.12 -7.87
CA THR A 114 1.46 -28.25 -8.76
C THR A 114 2.74 -28.70 -9.47
N ILE A 115 3.13 -29.96 -9.30
CA ILE A 115 4.27 -30.62 -9.99
C ILE A 115 3.75 -31.90 -10.63
N ASP A 116 4.01 -32.09 -11.94
CA ASP A 116 3.61 -33.29 -12.70
C ASP A 116 2.10 -33.64 -12.53
N SER A 117 1.25 -32.62 -12.51
CA SER A 117 -0.21 -32.70 -12.25
C SER A 117 -0.62 -33.14 -10.84
N VAL A 118 0.31 -33.22 -9.88
CA VAL A 118 0.01 -33.45 -8.46
C VAL A 118 0.11 -32.13 -7.71
N ASN A 119 -0.96 -31.74 -7.00
CA ASN A 119 -1.02 -30.52 -6.20
C ASN A 119 -0.62 -30.80 -4.74
N TYR A 120 0.33 -30.02 -4.21
CA TYR A 120 0.83 -30.12 -2.85
C TYR A 120 0.57 -28.81 -2.08
N PRO A 121 0.08 -28.87 -0.82
CA PRO A 121 -0.11 -27.67 -0.01
C PRO A 121 1.24 -27.03 0.36
N LEU A 122 1.32 -25.71 0.22
CA LEU A 122 2.49 -24.93 0.62
C LEU A 122 2.31 -24.40 2.04
N THR A 123 2.99 -25.02 3.01
CA THR A 123 2.88 -24.59 4.41
C THR A 123 3.85 -23.45 4.74
N ILE A 124 3.35 -22.38 5.33
CA ILE A 124 4.16 -21.24 5.79
C ILE A 124 4.78 -21.60 7.16
N PRO A 125 6.12 -21.55 7.34
CA PRO A 125 6.73 -21.85 8.64
C PRO A 125 6.32 -20.83 9.71
N SER A 126 5.92 -21.34 10.88
CA SER A 126 5.48 -20.53 12.02
C SER A 126 6.50 -19.45 12.38
N GLY A 127 6.02 -18.21 12.50
CA GLY A 127 6.84 -17.00 12.61
C GLY A 127 6.93 -16.18 11.31
N SER A 128 6.67 -16.78 10.15
CA SER A 128 6.58 -16.05 8.86
C SER A 128 5.19 -15.43 8.61
N GLU A 129 4.21 -15.77 9.46
CA GLU A 129 2.82 -15.28 9.45
C GLU A 129 2.69 -13.76 9.71
N SER A 130 3.74 -13.11 10.25
CA SER A 130 3.72 -11.69 10.66
C SER A 130 3.84 -10.67 9.50
N GLY A 131 3.40 -11.06 8.31
CA GLY A 131 3.38 -10.26 7.09
C GLY A 131 4.77 -10.10 6.45
N LEU A 132 4.86 -10.45 5.16
CA LEU A 132 6.11 -10.48 4.41
C LEU A 132 6.54 -9.06 4.07
N LYS A 133 7.62 -8.60 4.71
CA LYS A 133 8.03 -7.20 4.65
C LYS A 133 9.24 -6.99 3.72
N ILE A 134 9.04 -6.20 2.68
CA ILE A 134 10.08 -5.70 1.76
C ILE A 134 10.50 -4.30 2.21
N LYS A 135 11.80 -3.99 2.12
CA LYS A 135 12.31 -2.60 2.16
C LYS A 135 12.49 -2.09 0.73
N VAL A 136 12.07 -0.86 0.47
CA VAL A 136 11.95 -0.31 -0.89
C VAL A 136 12.73 1.00 -1.06
N ASP A 137 12.63 1.90 -0.08
CA ASP A 137 13.28 3.23 -0.06
C ASP A 137 13.18 4.02 -1.38
N LYS A 138 11.96 4.17 -1.90
CA LYS A 138 11.66 4.83 -3.18
C LYS A 138 10.95 6.18 -2.98
N PRO A 139 11.49 7.30 -3.48
CA PRO A 139 10.76 8.57 -3.51
C PRO A 139 9.60 8.46 -4.52
N LEU A 140 8.37 8.67 -4.04
CA LEU A 140 7.17 8.60 -4.87
C LEU A 140 6.98 9.86 -5.69
N ARG A 141 6.56 9.68 -6.95
CA ARG A 141 6.13 10.79 -7.82
C ARG A 141 4.76 11.30 -7.41
N ALA A 142 4.52 12.60 -7.55
CA ALA A 142 3.18 13.18 -7.36
C ALA A 142 2.18 12.64 -8.39
N SER A 143 0.90 12.67 -8.04
CA SER A 143 -0.24 12.23 -8.86
C SER A 143 -0.32 10.72 -9.13
N LEU A 144 0.68 10.11 -9.76
CA LEU A 144 0.68 8.68 -10.12
C LEU A 144 2.09 8.09 -10.03
N ASP A 145 2.21 6.94 -9.39
CA ASP A 145 3.44 6.14 -9.40
C ASP A 145 3.12 4.63 -9.33
N SER A 146 4.02 3.80 -9.82
CA SER A 146 3.87 2.33 -9.84
C SER A 146 5.14 1.63 -9.35
N LEU A 147 4.98 0.43 -8.80
CA LEU A 147 6.06 -0.51 -8.50
C LEU A 147 5.65 -1.89 -8.99
N VAL A 148 6.61 -2.62 -9.55
CA VAL A 148 6.48 -4.05 -9.86
C VAL A 148 7.23 -4.83 -8.80
N ILE A 149 6.56 -5.80 -8.18
CA ILE A 149 7.11 -6.68 -7.15
C ILE A 149 7.28 -8.07 -7.74
N ASP A 150 8.53 -8.53 -7.73
CA ASP A 150 8.97 -9.85 -8.14
C ASP A 150 8.80 -10.81 -6.95
N PHE A 151 7.84 -11.73 -7.03
CA PHE A 151 7.66 -12.83 -6.07
C PHE A 151 8.36 -14.05 -6.66
N ASP A 152 9.65 -14.16 -6.37
CA ASP A 152 10.57 -15.15 -6.91
C ASP A 152 10.17 -16.56 -6.43
N ALA A 153 9.35 -17.27 -7.22
CA ALA A 153 8.82 -18.58 -6.86
C ALA A 153 9.95 -19.61 -6.65
N ALA A 154 10.99 -19.52 -7.49
CA ALA A 154 12.15 -20.40 -7.45
C ALA A 154 12.95 -20.30 -6.14
N MET A 155 13.04 -19.10 -5.55
CA MET A 155 13.70 -18.88 -4.26
C MET A 155 12.74 -18.98 -3.06
N SER A 156 11.42 -19.07 -3.30
CA SER A 156 10.39 -19.06 -2.25
C SER A 156 9.95 -20.45 -1.79
N ILE A 157 10.16 -21.49 -2.60
CA ILE A 157 9.62 -22.83 -2.35
C ILE A 157 10.73 -23.79 -1.92
N PHE A 158 10.48 -24.52 -0.83
CA PHE A 158 11.44 -25.45 -0.25
C PHE A 158 10.78 -26.80 0.00
N GLN A 159 11.32 -27.88 -0.58
CA GLN A 159 10.89 -29.24 -0.25
C GLN A 159 11.60 -29.71 1.03
N THR A 160 10.83 -30.10 2.06
CA THR A 160 11.36 -30.54 3.37
C THR A 160 11.17 -32.04 3.62
N GLY A 161 10.41 -32.72 2.76
CA GLY A 161 10.24 -34.17 2.80
C GLY A 161 9.65 -34.70 1.50
N LYS A 162 9.36 -36.01 1.47
CA LYS A 162 8.51 -36.55 0.40
C LYS A 162 7.12 -35.92 0.55
N ASP A 163 6.64 -35.28 -0.51
CA ASP A 163 5.32 -34.65 -0.59
C ASP A 163 5.09 -33.47 0.39
N ASP A 164 6.14 -32.97 1.07
CA ASP A 164 6.08 -31.85 2.02
C ASP A 164 6.86 -30.62 1.50
N PHE A 165 6.12 -29.52 1.28
CA PHE A 165 6.63 -28.28 0.71
C PHE A 165 6.31 -27.07 1.61
N LYS A 166 7.30 -26.17 1.74
CA LYS A 166 7.21 -24.93 2.51
C LYS A 166 7.25 -23.72 1.61
N LEU A 167 6.46 -22.70 1.95
CA LEU A 167 6.52 -21.37 1.35
C LEU A 167 7.25 -20.42 2.30
N LYS A 168 8.41 -19.93 1.87
CA LYS A 168 9.21 -18.90 2.54
C LYS A 168 9.49 -17.78 1.53
N PRO A 169 8.56 -16.85 1.33
CA PRO A 169 8.57 -15.92 0.20
C PRO A 169 9.81 -15.03 0.11
N VAL A 170 10.33 -14.91 -1.10
CA VAL A 170 11.42 -14.02 -1.49
C VAL A 170 10.85 -12.98 -2.45
N LEU A 171 10.74 -11.75 -1.96
CA LEU A 171 10.12 -10.63 -2.66
C LEU A 171 11.15 -9.54 -2.95
N LYS A 172 11.14 -8.99 -4.17
CA LYS A 172 12.04 -7.90 -4.60
C LYS A 172 11.27 -6.83 -5.38
N VAL A 173 11.81 -5.62 -5.43
CA VAL A 173 11.33 -4.57 -6.35
C VAL A 173 12.11 -4.70 -7.66
N LYS A 174 11.42 -4.57 -8.80
CA LYS A 174 11.97 -4.67 -10.15
C LYS A 174 12.18 -3.29 -10.79
#